data_AF-A0A7J3MLV9-F1
#
_entry.id   AF-A0A7J3MLV9-F1
#
_cell.length_a   1.000
_cell.length_b   1.000
_cell.length_c   1.000
_cell.angle_alpha   90.00
_cell.angle_beta   90.00
_cell.angle_gamma   90.00
#
_symmetry.space_group_name_H-M   'P 1'
#
loop_
_entity.id
_entity.type
_entity.pdbx_description
1 polymer ?
#
loop_
_entity_poly.entity_id
_entity_poly.type
_entity_poly.pdbx_seq_one_letter_code
_entity_poly.pdbx_strand_id
1 'polypeptide(L)'
;MANSLLLVGTLLILLGFAIVFLTIVLSFLRLMRRGERKEAESEKHGGAVIMIGPIPLVLASDPKTAKVLIILAIVLTLVLLILTAITYGVIRLG
;
A
#
# COMPACT_ATOMS: atom_id res chain seq x y z
N MET A 1 4.73 -32.94 2.88
CA MET A 1 5.68 -32.17 3.73
C MET A 1 6.23 -30.92 3.04
N ALA A 2 6.49 -30.92 1.72
CA ALA A 2 6.92 -29.72 1.01
C ALA A 2 5.88 -28.58 1.02
N ASN A 3 4.59 -28.91 0.86
CA ASN A 3 3.51 -27.92 0.82
C ASN A 3 3.34 -27.13 2.14
N SER A 4 3.55 -27.77 3.29
CA SER A 4 3.50 -27.11 4.60
C SER A 4 4.66 -26.12 4.79
N LEU A 5 5.84 -26.42 4.24
CA LEU A 5 6.99 -25.53 4.33
C LEU A 5 6.82 -24.30 3.41
N LEU A 6 6.28 -24.51 2.20
CA LEU A 6 5.93 -23.42 1.29
C LEU A 6 4.85 -22.49 1.87
N LEU A 7 3.84 -23.07 2.52
CA LEU A 7 2.77 -22.32 3.17
C LEU A 7 3.28 -21.48 4.34
N VAL A 8 4.13 -22.06 5.20
CA VAL A 8 4.76 -21.35 6.31
C VAL A 8 5.70 -20.25 5.81
N GLY A 9 6.50 -20.51 4.77
CA GLY A 9 7.37 -19.50 4.16
C GLY A 9 6.58 -18.33 3.58
N THR A 10 5.49 -18.61 2.88
CA THR A 10 4.62 -17.57 2.30
C THR A 10 3.93 -16.74 3.39
N LEU A 11 3.46 -17.38 4.46
CA LEU A 11 2.90 -16.70 5.63
C LEU A 11 3.91 -15.75 6.29
N LEU A 12 5.16 -16.18 6.41
CA LEU A 12 6.23 -15.37 7.01
C LEU A 12 6.50 -14.10 6.17
N ILE A 13 6.54 -14.26 4.84
CA ILE A 13 6.71 -13.15 3.90
C ILE A 13 5.54 -12.17 4.00
N LEU A 14 4.29 -12.67 4.06
CA LEU A 14 3.09 -11.84 4.20
C LEU A 14 3.08 -11.09 5.54
N LEU A 15 3.48 -11.72 6.63
CA LEU A 15 3.60 -11.08 7.95
C LEU A 15 4.65 -9.96 7.94
N GLY A 16 5.83 -10.21 7.37
CA GLY A 16 6.87 -9.20 7.23
C GLY A 16 6.41 -8.02 6.38
N PHE A 17 5.75 -8.28 5.26
CA PHE A 17 5.17 -7.25 4.42
C PHE A 17 4.10 -6.43 5.16
N ALA A 18 3.19 -7.09 5.90
CA ALA A 18 2.13 -6.41 6.64
C ALA A 18 2.69 -5.44 7.70
N ILE A 19 3.77 -5.80 8.38
CA ILE A 19 4.43 -4.94 9.36
C ILE A 19 5.00 -3.68 8.67
N VAL A 20 5.77 -3.85 7.59
CA VAL A 20 6.36 -2.74 6.82
C VAL A 20 5.27 -1.84 6.22
N PHE A 21 4.21 -2.45 5.70
CA PHE A 21 3.06 -1.75 5.16
C PHE A 21 2.38 -0.88 6.22
N LEU A 22 2.15 -1.44 7.41
CA LEU A 22 1.53 -0.74 8.53
C LEU A 22 2.39 0.45 8.99
N THR A 23 3.71 0.32 9.05
CA THR A 23 4.60 1.45 9.38
C THR A 23 4.54 2.57 8.36
N ILE A 24 4.50 2.25 7.07
CA ILE A 24 4.36 3.25 5.99
C ILE A 24 3.02 3.97 6.13
N VAL A 25 1.92 3.24 6.27
CA VAL A 25 0.57 3.82 6.42
C VAL A 25 0.47 4.71 7.66
N LEU A 26 0.97 4.25 8.81
CA LEU A 26 0.98 5.05 10.03
C LEU A 26 1.85 6.30 9.91
N SER A 27 2.98 6.23 9.21
CA SER A 27 3.84 7.38 8.97
C SER A 27 3.15 8.41 8.08
N PHE A 28 2.43 7.94 7.07
CA PHE A 28 1.61 8.78 6.19
C PHE A 28 0.49 9.48 6.95
N LEU A 29 -0.24 8.74 7.78
CA LEU A 29 -1.31 9.26 8.64
C LEU A 29 -0.77 10.29 9.65
N ARG A 30 0.42 10.06 10.22
CA ARG A 30 1.08 11.03 11.13
C ARG A 30 1.48 12.29 10.39
N LEU A 31 1.93 12.20 9.14
CA LEU A 31 2.31 13.35 8.33
C LEU A 31 1.09 14.23 8.01
N MET A 32 -0.05 13.60 7.68
CA MET A 32 -1.33 14.30 7.49
C MET A 32 -1.81 14.98 8.79
N ARG A 33 -1.68 14.31 9.96
CA ARG A 33 -2.08 14.86 11.26
C ARG A 33 -1.16 15.96 11.80
N ARG A 34 0.13 15.98 11.44
CA ARG A 34 1.08 17.02 11.85
C ARG A 34 0.87 18.37 11.14
N GLY A 35 0.11 18.39 10.05
CA GLY A 35 -0.29 19.62 9.36
C GLY A 35 -1.25 20.52 10.16
N GLU A 36 -1.91 20.00 11.20
CA GLU A 36 -2.95 20.73 11.95
C GLU A 36 -2.43 21.67 13.05
N ARG A 37 -1.11 21.73 13.31
CA ARG A 37 -0.54 22.59 14.37
C ARG A 37 0.06 23.92 13.88
N LYS A 38 0.03 24.21 12.58
CA LYS A 38 0.41 25.51 12.05
C LYS A 38 -0.79 26.20 11.43
N GLU A 39 -1.44 26.99 12.29
CA GLU A 39 -2.14 28.23 12.00
C GLU A 39 -3.40 28.16 11.14
N ALA A 40 -4.35 28.98 11.58
CA ALA A 40 -5.63 29.28 10.97
C ALA A 40 -5.56 29.42 9.43
N GLU A 41 -6.63 29.00 8.76
CA GLU A 41 -6.89 29.19 7.30
C GLU A 41 -6.32 28.17 6.30
N SER A 42 -5.68 27.08 6.72
CA SER A 42 -5.23 26.07 5.75
C SER A 42 -6.40 25.30 5.11
N GLU A 43 -6.64 25.57 3.83
CA GLU A 43 -7.44 24.76 2.91
C GLU A 43 -7.15 23.27 3.16
N LYS A 44 -8.20 22.45 3.26
CA LYS A 44 -8.07 21.01 3.54
C LYS A 44 -7.43 20.31 2.34
N HIS A 45 -6.10 20.21 2.36
CA HIS A 45 -5.33 19.44 1.39
C HIS A 45 -5.44 17.95 1.78
N GLY A 46 -6.30 17.22 1.07
CA GLY A 46 -6.59 15.81 1.32
C GLY A 46 -6.74 15.02 0.03
N GLY A 47 -6.72 13.70 0.13
CA GLY A 47 -6.93 12.82 -1.02
C GLY A 47 -7.27 11.39 -0.60
N ALA A 48 -7.80 10.64 -1.56
CA ALA A 48 -8.21 9.25 -1.43
C ALA A 48 -7.68 8.44 -2.62
N VAL A 49 -7.47 7.14 -2.38
CA VAL A 49 -7.19 6.17 -3.45
C VAL A 49 -8.33 5.17 -3.48
N ILE A 50 -8.99 5.04 -4.63
CA ILE A 50 -10.05 4.08 -4.88
C ILE A 50 -9.46 2.97 -5.77
N MET A 51 -9.48 1.73 -5.30
CA MET A 51 -9.03 0.59 -6.10
C MET A 51 -10.20 0.00 -6.90
N ILE A 52 -10.14 0.06 -8.23
CA ILE A 52 -11.08 -0.66 -9.12
C ILE A 52 -10.30 -1.76 -9.82
N GLY A 53 -10.36 -2.96 -9.25
CA GLY A 53 -9.41 -4.03 -9.60
C GLY A 53 -7.97 -3.64 -9.24
N PRO A 54 -6.94 -4.14 -9.95
CA PRO A 54 -5.55 -3.75 -9.72
C PRO A 54 -5.23 -2.32 -10.20
N ILE A 55 -6.22 -1.58 -10.70
CA ILE A 55 -6.06 -0.23 -11.22
C ILE A 55 -6.41 0.78 -10.11
N PRO A 56 -5.42 1.49 -9.55
CA PRO A 56 -5.68 2.53 -8.57
C PRO A 56 -6.18 3.82 -9.23
N LEU A 57 -7.22 4.43 -8.66
CA LEU A 57 -7.72 5.76 -8.99
C LEU A 57 -7.41 6.71 -7.84
N VAL A 58 -6.60 7.74 -8.10
CA VAL A 58 -6.20 8.73 -7.09
C VAL A 58 -7.03 9.99 -7.23
N LEU A 59 -7.72 10.36 -6.14
CA LEU A 59 -8.44 11.62 -5.99
C LEU A 59 -7.67 12.48 -5.00
N ALA A 60 -7.24 13.66 -5.37
CA ALA A 60 -6.54 14.57 -4.46
C ALA A 60 -6.95 16.01 -4.73
N SER A 61 -7.05 16.80 -3.68
CA SER A 61 -7.38 18.23 -3.76
C SER A 61 -6.23 19.09 -4.29
N ASP A 62 -5.01 18.56 -4.27
CA ASP A 62 -3.82 19.29 -4.72
C ASP A 62 -2.80 18.38 -5.42
N PRO A 63 -1.98 18.94 -6.33
CA PRO A 63 -1.01 18.16 -7.12
C PRO A 63 0.09 17.50 -6.27
N LYS A 64 0.44 18.08 -5.11
CA LYS A 64 1.49 17.52 -4.24
C LYS A 64 0.97 16.24 -3.59
N THR A 65 -0.20 16.28 -2.98
CA THR A 65 -0.90 15.11 -2.42
C THR A 65 -1.19 14.07 -3.49
N ALA A 66 -1.64 14.48 -4.69
CA ALA A 66 -1.86 13.59 -5.81
C ALA A 66 -0.61 12.78 -6.16
N LYS A 67 0.55 13.44 -6.28
CA LYS A 67 1.80 12.79 -6.66
C LYS A 67 2.24 11.73 -5.64
N VAL A 68 2.09 12.03 -4.34
CA VAL A 68 2.46 11.07 -3.30
C VAL A 68 1.48 9.89 -3.27
N LEU A 69 0.18 10.13 -3.39
CA LEU A 69 -0.83 9.07 -3.42
C LEU A 69 -0.69 8.17 -4.66
N ILE A 70 -0.34 8.73 -5.82
CA ILE A 70 -0.05 7.97 -7.04
C ILE A 70 1.13 7.02 -6.83
N ILE A 71 2.25 7.53 -6.29
CA ILE A 71 3.43 6.69 -6.02
C ILE A 71 3.08 5.56 -5.05
N LEU A 72 2.38 5.88 -3.97
CA LEU A 72 1.95 4.90 -2.98
C LEU A 72 1.06 3.83 -3.61
N ALA A 73 0.09 4.22 -4.44
CA ALA A 73 -0.83 3.30 -5.08
C ALA A 73 -0.14 2.37 -6.09
N ILE A 74 0.80 2.90 -6.89
CA ILE A 74 1.60 2.09 -7.82
C ILE A 74 2.45 1.07 -7.08
N VAL A 75 3.14 1.48 -6.01
CA VAL A 75 3.97 0.57 -5.19
C VAL A 75 3.11 -0.56 -4.63
N LEU A 76 1.94 -0.24 -4.08
CA LEU A 76 0.97 -1.22 -3.58
C LEU A 76 0.50 -2.20 -4.66
N THR A 77 0.12 -1.69 -5.84
CA THR A 77 -0.31 -2.51 -6.97
C THR A 77 0.80 -3.45 -7.43
N LEU A 78 2.04 -2.98 -7.53
CA LEU A 78 3.17 -3.82 -7.92
C LEU A 78 3.42 -4.94 -6.91
N VAL A 79 3.37 -4.64 -5.61
CA VAL A 79 3.53 -5.67 -4.58
C VAL A 79 2.42 -6.72 -4.68
N LEU A 80 1.17 -6.29 -4.85
CA LEU A 80 0.03 -7.19 -5.04
C LEU A 80 0.22 -8.09 -6.28
N LEU A 81 0.65 -7.52 -7.41
CA LEU A 81 0.89 -8.26 -8.65
C LEU A 81 2.03 -9.27 -8.48
N ILE A 82 3.12 -8.90 -7.83
CA ILE A 82 4.26 -9.79 -7.58
C ILE A 82 3.83 -10.94 -6.66
N LEU A 83 3.14 -10.65 -5.56
CA LEU A 83 2.61 -11.67 -4.65
C LEU A 83 1.67 -12.63 -5.38
N THR A 84 0.79 -12.08 -6.20
CA THR A 84 -0.17 -12.86 -6.99
C THR A 84 0.57 -13.75 -7.98
N ALA A 85 1.52 -13.21 -8.74
CA ALA A 85 2.32 -13.96 -9.71
C ALA A 85 3.15 -15.08 -9.06
N ILE A 86 3.81 -14.79 -7.93
CA ILE A 86 4.56 -15.79 -7.16
C ILE A 86 3.63 -16.90 -6.69
N THR A 87 2.48 -16.53 -6.10
CA THR A 87 1.51 -17.49 -5.56
C THR A 87 0.94 -18.39 -6.65
N TYR A 88 0.50 -17.81 -7.78
CA TYR A 88 0.00 -18.60 -8.91
C TYR A 88 1.09 -19.49 -9.54
N GLY A 89 2.33 -19.00 -9.62
CA GLY A 89 3.46 -19.80 -10.10
C GLY A 89 3.74 -20.99 -9.19
N VAL A 90 3.74 -20.79 -7.87
CA VAL A 90 3.94 -21.84 -6.87
C VAL A 90 2.78 -22.85 -6.87
N ILE A 91 1.53 -22.40 -6.99
CA ILE A 91 0.34 -23.28 -7.00
C ILE A 91 0.25 -24.09 -8.29
N ARG A 92 0.70 -23.56 -9.43
CA ARG A 92 0.60 -24.22 -10.74
C ARG A 92 1.76 -25.16 -11.06
N LEU A 93 2.91 -25.01 -10.41
CA LEU A 93 4.07 -25.91 -10.54
C LEU A 93 4.15 -26.99 -9.44
N GLY A 94 3.21 -27.00 -8.49
CA GLY A 94 3.14 -27.97 -7.38
C GLY A 94 2.24 -29.16 -7.65
#